data_AF-A0A1A7KP66-F1
#
_entry.id   AF-A0A1A7KP66-F1
#
_cell.length_a   1.000
_cell.length_b   1.000
_cell.length_c   1.000
_cell.angle_alpha   90.00
_cell.angle_beta   90.00
_cell.angle_gamma   90.00
#
_symmetry.space_group_name_H-M   'P 1'
#
loop_
_entity.id
_entity.type
_entity.pdbx_description
1 polymer ?
#
loop_
_entity_poly.entity_id
_entity_poly.type
_entity_poly.pdbx_seq_one_letter_code
_entity_poly.pdbx_strand_id
1 'polypeptide(L)'
;MIEKFNTLKLSDNHYLQIAKDSGNNYFDEFMESVSKVKNYMSSKDFKILWDDKMQLNKAKFDEKAFIQSACELSVATYFCEKEDFKVEVKVNPENKKDIDVQFKSHGFTYNVEVKCATFEDKEKVQKSDYYKYLSSGRFDNMIGVMGFISNSIDEGSTNKGEPLKPHKILKNMDNNLKDFLESAHQKFNPDSDENEINILLVGCDDPADMQSWVGYLYASQGLFTKDSFQSKDKYSNVDMVLFTNLYFKHKDFNKKKIENSWNLVQTLNLSFVSPYRKKDKKAGILNFRSEMNNYNDQIAQFEVPGNAPYHVKEIVRITYFVREFLEQKQGIYLFEKNMTGTVE
;
A
#
# COMPACT_ATOMS: atom_id res chain seq x y z
N MET A 1 -23.41 -18.12 5.95
CA MET A 1 -23.03 -16.70 5.75
C MET A 1 -23.55 -16.14 4.45
N ILE A 2 -23.45 -16.88 3.32
CA ILE A 2 -24.06 -16.49 2.04
C ILE A 2 -25.55 -16.17 2.19
N GLU A 3 -26.30 -17.05 2.88
CA GLU A 3 -27.73 -16.80 3.16
C GLU A 3 -27.96 -15.49 3.93
N LYS A 4 -27.16 -15.22 4.98
CA LYS A 4 -27.20 -13.95 5.71
C LYS A 4 -26.93 -12.78 4.76
N PHE A 5 -25.90 -12.87 3.92
CA PHE A 5 -25.59 -11.84 2.93
C PHE A 5 -26.75 -11.60 1.96
N ASN A 6 -27.43 -12.65 1.49
CA ASN A 6 -28.56 -12.56 0.57
C ASN A 6 -29.78 -11.82 1.15
N THR A 7 -29.88 -11.71 2.48
CA THR A 7 -30.95 -10.94 3.13
C THR A 7 -30.63 -9.45 3.28
N LEU A 8 -29.40 -9.03 3.02
CA LEU A 8 -28.96 -7.65 3.17
C LEU A 8 -29.45 -6.77 2.01
N LYS A 9 -29.70 -5.50 2.31
CA LYS A 9 -29.98 -4.46 1.32
C LYS A 9 -28.81 -3.50 1.27
N LEU A 10 -27.81 -3.85 0.47
CA LEU A 10 -26.64 -3.00 0.22
C LEU A 10 -26.96 -1.95 -0.84
N SER A 11 -26.17 -0.88 -0.89
CA SER A 11 -26.24 0.06 -2.01
C SER A 11 -25.72 -0.59 -3.30
N ASP A 12 -26.30 -0.22 -4.44
CA ASP A 12 -25.94 -0.79 -5.76
C ASP A 12 -24.46 -0.57 -6.12
N ASN A 13 -23.84 0.47 -5.56
CA ASN A 13 -22.42 0.77 -5.74
C ASN A 13 -21.50 0.07 -4.74
N HIS A 14 -22.02 -0.76 -3.83
CA HIS A 14 -21.22 -1.51 -2.87
C HIS A 14 -20.42 -2.59 -3.59
N TYR A 15 -19.11 -2.65 -3.36
CA TYR A 15 -18.22 -3.55 -4.10
C TYR A 15 -18.62 -5.03 -4.02
N LEU A 16 -18.97 -5.52 -2.83
CA LEU A 16 -19.44 -6.90 -2.65
C LEU A 16 -20.78 -7.18 -3.35
N GLN A 17 -21.65 -6.17 -3.50
CA GLN A 17 -22.91 -6.30 -4.24
C GLN A 17 -22.62 -6.40 -5.75
N ILE A 18 -21.78 -5.50 -6.27
CA ILE A 18 -21.30 -5.52 -7.66
C ILE A 18 -20.65 -6.86 -8.00
N ALA A 19 -19.75 -7.35 -7.15
CA ALA A 19 -19.04 -8.60 -7.37
C ALA A 19 -20.00 -9.79 -7.46
N LYS A 20 -20.95 -9.87 -6.53
CA LYS A 20 -21.97 -10.92 -6.50
C LYS A 20 -22.87 -10.88 -7.73
N ASP A 21 -23.40 -9.71 -8.08
CA ASP A 21 -24.35 -9.56 -9.20
C ASP A 21 -23.71 -9.84 -10.56
N SER A 22 -22.40 -9.56 -10.69
CA SER A 22 -21.62 -9.86 -11.89
C SER A 22 -21.04 -11.28 -11.93
N GLY A 23 -21.20 -12.07 -10.87
CA GLY A 23 -20.57 -13.39 -10.75
C GLY A 23 -19.03 -13.33 -10.72
N ASN A 24 -18.46 -12.21 -10.25
CA ASN A 24 -17.02 -12.01 -10.18
C ASN A 24 -16.41 -12.75 -8.97
N ASN A 25 -15.28 -13.43 -9.17
CA ASN A 25 -14.59 -14.23 -8.15
C ASN A 25 -14.22 -13.43 -6.89
N TYR A 26 -14.13 -12.10 -6.98
CA TYR A 26 -13.91 -11.21 -5.84
C TYR A 26 -14.89 -11.45 -4.68
N PHE A 27 -16.14 -11.83 -4.97
CA PHE A 27 -17.13 -12.17 -3.94
C PHE A 27 -16.84 -13.53 -3.27
N ASP A 28 -16.47 -14.54 -4.05
CA ASP A 28 -16.16 -15.87 -3.53
C ASP A 28 -14.88 -15.84 -2.68
N GLU A 29 -13.84 -15.13 -3.15
CA GLU A 29 -12.61 -14.87 -2.39
C GLU A 29 -12.89 -14.12 -1.07
N PHE A 30 -13.80 -13.14 -1.08
CA PHE A 30 -14.25 -12.45 0.13
C PHE A 30 -14.91 -13.44 1.12
N MET A 31 -15.84 -14.26 0.62
CA MET A 31 -16.57 -15.21 1.45
C MET A 31 -15.64 -16.25 2.05
N GLU A 32 -14.65 -16.73 1.30
CA GLU A 32 -13.60 -17.62 1.80
C GLU A 32 -12.79 -16.94 2.90
N SER A 33 -12.29 -15.72 2.64
CA SER A 33 -11.46 -14.94 3.57
C SER A 33 -12.17 -14.69 4.89
N VAL A 34 -13.40 -14.19 4.86
CA VAL A 34 -14.21 -13.96 6.06
C VAL A 34 -14.50 -15.26 6.80
N SER A 35 -14.80 -16.34 6.07
CA SER A 35 -15.04 -17.64 6.69
C SER A 35 -13.80 -18.16 7.41
N LYS A 36 -12.63 -17.95 6.82
CA LYS A 36 -11.35 -18.34 7.40
C LYS A 36 -11.07 -17.58 8.70
N VAL A 37 -11.07 -16.23 8.65
CA VAL A 37 -10.72 -15.42 9.84
C VAL A 37 -11.75 -15.55 10.96
N LYS A 38 -13.04 -15.80 10.64
CA LYS A 38 -14.09 -16.05 11.64
C LYS A 38 -13.70 -17.12 12.68
N ASN A 39 -12.95 -18.14 12.27
CA ASN A 39 -12.54 -19.23 13.16
C ASN A 39 -11.50 -18.81 14.22
N TYR A 40 -10.91 -17.62 14.06
CA TYR A 40 -9.80 -17.13 14.88
C TYR A 40 -10.10 -15.82 15.61
N MET A 41 -11.35 -15.34 15.54
CA MET A 41 -11.77 -14.11 16.23
C MET A 41 -13.00 -14.35 17.10
N SER A 42 -13.23 -13.45 18.06
CA SER A 42 -14.42 -13.52 18.89
C SER A 42 -15.69 -13.24 18.08
N SER A 43 -16.84 -13.75 18.53
CA SER A 43 -18.14 -13.44 17.91
C SER A 43 -18.43 -11.93 17.86
N LYS A 44 -17.89 -11.17 18.83
CA LYS A 44 -18.03 -9.71 18.89
C LYS A 44 -17.22 -9.05 17.77
N ASP A 45 -15.95 -9.42 17.63
CA ASP A 45 -15.06 -8.83 16.62
C ASP A 45 -15.51 -9.22 15.22
N PHE A 46 -16.00 -10.47 15.05
CA PHE A 46 -16.61 -10.90 13.80
C PHE A 46 -17.83 -10.07 13.42
N LYS A 47 -18.68 -9.74 14.41
CA LYS A 47 -19.83 -8.88 14.17
C LYS A 47 -19.40 -7.49 13.70
N ILE A 48 -18.38 -6.90 14.33
CA ILE A 48 -17.83 -5.60 13.93
C ILE A 48 -17.23 -5.67 12.52
N LEU A 49 -16.45 -6.71 12.21
CA LEU A 49 -15.90 -6.94 10.87
C LEU A 49 -17.03 -7.03 9.83
N TRP A 50 -18.00 -7.91 10.06
CA TRP A 50 -19.08 -8.19 9.12
C TRP A 50 -20.02 -6.99 8.95
N ASP A 51 -20.57 -6.46 10.04
CA ASP A 51 -21.63 -5.44 9.99
C ASP A 51 -21.05 -4.04 9.68
N ASP A 52 -19.93 -3.65 10.32
CA ASP A 52 -19.42 -2.27 10.31
C ASP A 52 -18.26 -2.05 9.33
N LYS A 53 -17.18 -2.84 9.44
CA LYS A 53 -15.97 -2.67 8.62
C LYS A 53 -16.22 -3.01 7.14
N MET A 54 -16.88 -4.13 6.89
CA MET A 54 -17.34 -4.50 5.54
C MET A 54 -18.58 -3.71 5.08
N GLN A 55 -19.09 -2.80 5.93
CA GLN A 55 -20.20 -1.87 5.65
C GLN A 55 -21.52 -2.54 5.23
N LEU A 56 -21.75 -3.77 5.69
CA LEU A 56 -22.91 -4.57 5.31
C LEU A 56 -24.24 -4.08 5.89
N ASN A 57 -24.19 -3.22 6.93
CA ASN A 57 -25.36 -2.57 7.51
C ASN A 57 -25.44 -1.05 7.23
N LYS A 58 -24.56 -0.49 6.39
CA LYS A 58 -24.55 0.95 6.10
C LYS A 58 -25.45 1.29 4.92
N ALA A 59 -26.26 2.34 5.08
CA ALA A 59 -27.13 2.85 4.01
C ALA A 59 -26.36 3.52 2.86
N LYS A 60 -25.20 4.13 3.16
CA LYS A 60 -24.33 4.78 2.17
C LYS A 60 -22.96 4.11 2.21
N PHE A 61 -22.52 3.63 1.05
CA PHE A 61 -21.19 3.07 0.88
C PHE A 61 -20.11 4.15 0.93
N ASP A 62 -19.14 3.96 1.83
CA ASP A 62 -17.90 4.72 1.91
C ASP A 62 -16.76 3.87 1.34
N GLU A 63 -16.41 4.13 0.07
CA GLU A 63 -15.41 3.33 -0.65
C GLU A 63 -14.04 3.32 0.06
N LYS A 64 -13.62 4.47 0.63
CA LYS A 64 -12.34 4.58 1.35
C LYS A 64 -12.31 3.68 2.57
N ALA A 65 -13.34 3.75 3.40
CA ALA A 65 -13.43 2.94 4.61
C ALA A 65 -13.53 1.43 4.28
N PHE A 66 -14.17 1.09 3.15
CA PHE A 66 -14.26 -0.29 2.68
C PHE A 66 -12.89 -0.81 2.25
N ILE A 67 -12.16 -0.05 1.42
CA ILE A 67 -10.84 -0.47 0.93
C ILE A 67 -9.85 -0.63 2.08
N GLN A 68 -9.83 0.32 3.04
CA GLN A 68 -9.02 0.18 4.26
C GLN A 68 -9.32 -1.13 4.98
N SER A 69 -10.60 -1.43 5.20
CA SER A 69 -11.04 -2.67 5.87
C SER A 69 -10.75 -3.93 5.05
N ALA A 70 -10.79 -3.84 3.72
CA ALA A 70 -10.50 -4.96 2.82
C ALA A 70 -9.00 -5.31 2.85
N CYS A 71 -8.12 -4.31 2.89
CA CYS A 71 -6.69 -4.52 3.11
C CYS A 71 -6.43 -5.14 4.49
N GLU A 72 -7.05 -4.64 5.56
CA GLU A 72 -6.96 -5.23 6.90
C GLU A 72 -7.39 -6.71 6.91
N LEU A 73 -8.53 -7.02 6.28
CA LEU A 73 -9.03 -8.39 6.19
C LEU A 73 -8.09 -9.29 5.37
N SER A 74 -7.50 -8.80 4.30
CA SER A 74 -6.54 -9.57 3.49
C SER A 74 -5.28 -9.93 4.28
N VAL A 75 -4.80 -9.00 5.11
CA VAL A 75 -3.67 -9.23 6.03
C VAL A 75 -4.07 -10.21 7.14
N ALA A 76 -5.24 -10.03 7.74
CA ALA A 76 -5.77 -10.94 8.76
C ALA A 76 -5.95 -12.36 8.21
N THR A 77 -6.49 -12.51 7.00
CA THR A 77 -6.71 -13.79 6.32
C THR A 77 -5.42 -14.57 6.10
N TYR A 78 -4.33 -13.85 5.83
CA TYR A 78 -3.03 -14.46 5.64
C TYR A 78 -2.41 -14.98 6.95
N PHE A 79 -2.50 -14.19 8.02
CA PHE A 79 -1.85 -14.52 9.29
C PHE A 79 -2.75 -15.25 10.31
N CYS A 80 -4.05 -15.46 10.02
CA CYS A 80 -4.99 -16.00 11.02
C CYS A 80 -4.65 -17.39 11.56
N GLU A 81 -3.92 -18.19 10.81
CA GLU A 81 -3.48 -19.54 11.23
C GLU A 81 -2.18 -19.52 12.04
N LYS A 82 -1.56 -18.35 12.24
CA LYS A 82 -0.34 -18.21 13.04
C LYS A 82 -0.64 -18.30 14.53
N GLU A 83 0.40 -18.62 15.30
CA GLU A 83 0.31 -18.76 16.74
C GLU A 83 -0.15 -17.45 17.39
N ASP A 84 -1.03 -17.53 18.39
CA ASP A 84 -1.50 -16.38 19.17
C ASP A 84 -2.06 -15.24 18.31
N PHE A 85 -2.65 -15.58 17.15
CA PHE A 85 -3.27 -14.61 16.25
C PHE A 85 -4.41 -13.86 16.92
N LYS A 86 -4.40 -12.54 16.79
CA LYS A 86 -5.41 -11.63 17.33
C LYS A 86 -5.63 -10.48 16.37
N VAL A 87 -6.83 -9.91 16.42
CA VAL A 87 -7.21 -8.67 15.73
C VAL A 87 -7.58 -7.60 16.76
N GLU A 88 -7.46 -6.34 16.39
CA GLU A 88 -7.82 -5.19 17.25
C GLU A 88 -7.15 -5.22 18.63
N VAL A 89 -5.81 -5.32 18.64
CA VAL A 89 -5.04 -5.52 19.88
C VAL A 89 -4.49 -4.22 20.43
N LYS A 90 -4.67 -4.00 21.73
CA LYS A 90 -4.03 -2.91 22.48
C LYS A 90 -2.64 -3.33 22.90
N VAL A 91 -1.64 -2.93 22.12
CA VAL A 91 -0.24 -3.24 22.43
C VAL A 91 0.46 -2.12 23.20
N ASN A 92 0.06 -0.87 23.00
CA ASN A 92 0.60 0.25 23.79
C ASN A 92 -0.19 0.41 25.11
N PRO A 93 0.43 0.23 26.29
CA PRO A 93 -0.25 0.37 27.58
C PRO A 93 -0.69 1.81 27.88
N GLU A 94 -0.09 2.81 27.24
CA GLU A 94 -0.36 4.23 27.49
C GLU A 94 -1.52 4.80 26.68
N ASN A 95 -2.05 4.04 25.70
CA ASN A 95 -3.18 4.51 24.89
C ASN A 95 -4.25 3.45 24.64
N LYS A 96 -5.41 3.92 24.17
CA LYS A 96 -6.59 3.09 23.91
C LYS A 96 -6.72 2.71 22.43
N LYS A 97 -5.65 2.81 21.64
CA LYS A 97 -5.68 2.53 20.21
C LYS A 97 -5.26 1.10 19.95
N ASP A 98 -5.94 0.47 19.01
CA ASP A 98 -5.74 -0.91 18.63
C ASP A 98 -4.87 -0.99 17.37
N ILE A 99 -3.95 -1.94 17.29
CA ILE A 99 -3.34 -2.36 16.02
C ILE A 99 -4.24 -3.39 15.34
N ASP A 100 -4.12 -3.52 14.03
CA ASP A 100 -5.07 -4.32 13.24
C ASP A 100 -4.84 -5.83 13.43
N VAL A 101 -3.58 -6.28 13.44
CA VAL A 101 -3.22 -7.70 13.54
C VAL A 101 -2.03 -7.91 14.46
N GLN A 102 -2.10 -8.91 15.34
CA GLN A 102 -0.97 -9.46 16.08
C GLN A 102 -0.88 -10.97 15.85
N PHE A 103 0.33 -11.51 15.75
CA PHE A 103 0.57 -12.95 15.73
C PHE A 103 1.99 -13.29 16.19
N LYS A 104 2.28 -14.57 16.37
CA LYS A 104 3.61 -15.10 16.66
C LYS A 104 4.11 -16.02 15.56
N SER A 105 5.41 -15.96 15.30
CA SER A 105 6.12 -16.92 14.47
C SER A 105 7.56 -17.06 14.93
N HIS A 106 8.04 -18.30 15.05
CA HIS A 106 9.44 -18.62 15.40
C HIS A 106 9.97 -17.89 16.65
N GLY A 107 9.12 -17.69 17.67
CA GLY A 107 9.48 -17.00 18.92
C GLY A 107 9.44 -15.47 18.86
N PHE A 108 9.06 -14.89 17.72
CA PHE A 108 8.85 -13.45 17.54
C PHE A 108 7.36 -13.11 17.61
N THR A 109 7.04 -11.94 18.16
CA THR A 109 5.70 -11.35 18.11
C THR A 109 5.68 -10.28 17.04
N TYR A 110 4.69 -10.31 16.16
CA TYR A 110 4.52 -9.35 15.07
C TYR A 110 3.29 -8.49 15.33
N ASN A 111 3.48 -7.19 15.37
CA ASN A 111 2.43 -6.18 15.54
C ASN A 111 2.27 -5.43 14.22
N VAL A 112 1.14 -5.58 13.54
CA VAL A 112 0.91 -5.02 12.21
C VAL A 112 -0.19 -3.96 12.27
N GLU A 113 0.14 -2.76 11.83
CA GLU A 113 -0.78 -1.67 11.53
C GLU A 113 -0.89 -1.51 10.02
N VAL A 114 -2.11 -1.59 9.48
CA VAL A 114 -2.43 -1.47 8.08
C VAL A 114 -2.94 -0.05 7.78
N LYS A 115 -2.38 0.59 6.75
CA LYS A 115 -2.82 1.91 6.28
C LYS A 115 -3.01 1.92 4.77
N CYS A 116 -4.07 2.56 4.32
CA CYS A 116 -4.33 2.81 2.91
C CYS A 116 -4.44 4.31 2.68
N ALA A 117 -3.70 4.82 1.70
CA ALA A 117 -3.83 6.21 1.31
C ALA A 117 -5.08 6.43 0.44
N THR A 118 -5.64 7.63 0.52
CA THR A 118 -6.66 8.08 -0.42
C THR A 118 -5.99 8.71 -1.62
N PHE A 119 -6.35 8.25 -2.81
CA PHE A 119 -5.82 8.79 -4.06
C PHE A 119 -6.77 9.77 -4.75
N GLU A 120 -7.94 10.10 -4.17
CA GLU A 120 -8.94 10.97 -4.81
C GLU A 120 -8.37 12.30 -5.34
N ASP A 121 -7.57 13.00 -4.54
CA ASP A 121 -6.95 14.27 -4.97
C ASP A 121 -5.89 14.05 -6.04
N LYS A 122 -5.11 12.96 -5.94
CA LYS A 122 -4.13 12.56 -6.95
C LYS A 122 -4.84 12.24 -8.27
N GLU A 123 -5.92 11.46 -8.23
CA GLU A 123 -6.73 11.07 -9.39
C GLU A 123 -7.39 12.27 -10.07
N LYS A 124 -7.95 13.22 -9.30
CA LYS A 124 -8.53 14.46 -9.85
C LYS A 124 -7.50 15.24 -10.65
N VAL A 125 -6.27 15.34 -10.15
CA VAL A 125 -5.21 16.04 -10.89
C VAL A 125 -4.63 15.18 -12.01
N GLN A 126 -4.57 13.85 -11.88
CA GLN A 126 -4.15 12.98 -12.97
C GLN A 126 -5.09 13.05 -14.17
N LYS A 127 -6.39 13.31 -13.97
CA LYS A 127 -7.37 13.47 -15.05
C LYS A 127 -7.35 14.86 -15.71
N SER A 128 -6.61 15.84 -15.19
CA SER A 128 -6.53 17.17 -15.80
C SER A 128 -5.56 17.21 -17.00
N ASP A 129 -5.85 18.04 -17.99
CA ASP A 129 -4.98 18.27 -19.16
C ASP A 129 -3.89 19.31 -18.85
N TYR A 130 -3.03 18.99 -17.87
CA TYR A 130 -1.88 19.83 -17.48
C TYR A 130 -0.56 19.09 -17.75
N TYR A 131 0.49 19.85 -18.02
CA TYR A 131 1.86 19.37 -17.79
C TYR A 131 2.10 19.28 -16.29
N LYS A 132 2.32 18.05 -15.81
CA LYS A 132 2.39 17.72 -14.38
C LYS A 132 3.82 17.51 -13.96
N TYR A 133 4.21 18.19 -12.91
CA TYR A 133 5.55 18.10 -12.33
C TYR A 133 5.47 17.42 -10.98
N LEU A 134 6.19 16.31 -10.84
CA LEU A 134 6.32 15.57 -9.60
C LEU A 134 7.80 15.42 -9.27
N SER A 135 8.16 15.62 -8.01
CA SER A 135 9.53 15.42 -7.55
C SER A 135 9.67 14.12 -6.76
N SER A 136 10.80 13.45 -6.91
CA SER A 136 11.21 12.39 -5.99
C SER A 136 11.83 13.04 -4.74
N GLY A 137 11.07 13.10 -3.65
CA GLY A 137 11.47 13.80 -2.43
C GLY A 137 11.15 15.30 -2.47
N ARG A 138 11.68 16.04 -1.48
CA ARG A 138 11.45 17.48 -1.32
C ARG A 138 12.60 18.30 -1.92
N PHE A 139 12.21 19.37 -2.60
CA PHE A 139 13.11 20.35 -3.20
C PHE A 139 12.63 21.76 -2.88
N ASP A 140 13.51 22.58 -2.29
CA ASP A 140 13.15 23.92 -1.84
C ASP A 140 12.79 24.86 -3.00
N ASN A 141 13.38 24.66 -4.19
CA ASN A 141 13.15 25.49 -5.37
C ASN A 141 12.36 24.78 -6.49
N MET A 142 11.35 23.99 -6.14
CA MET A 142 10.52 23.29 -7.14
C MET A 142 9.82 24.26 -8.10
N ILE A 143 9.45 25.46 -7.63
CA ILE A 143 8.82 26.52 -8.46
C ILE A 143 9.79 27.01 -9.53
N GLY A 144 11.06 27.27 -9.17
CA GLY A 144 12.07 27.71 -10.14
C GLY A 144 12.40 26.63 -11.17
N VAL A 145 12.51 25.37 -10.74
CA VAL A 145 12.71 24.22 -11.64
C VAL A 145 11.53 24.07 -12.61
N MET A 146 10.29 24.15 -12.12
CA MET A 146 9.11 24.13 -12.97
C MET A 146 9.16 25.28 -13.98
N GLY A 147 9.47 26.50 -13.55
CA GLY A 147 9.54 27.67 -14.43
C GLY A 147 10.55 27.51 -15.56
N PHE A 148 11.72 26.95 -15.27
CA PHE A 148 12.73 26.65 -16.29
C PHE A 148 12.21 25.64 -17.31
N ILE A 149 11.63 24.51 -16.85
CA ILE A 149 11.15 23.45 -17.74
C ILE A 149 9.91 23.91 -18.53
N SER A 150 8.98 24.62 -17.89
CA SER A 150 7.77 25.12 -18.56
C SER A 150 8.11 26.07 -19.69
N ASN A 151 9.06 26.99 -19.49
CA ASN A 151 9.50 27.90 -20.54
C ASN A 151 10.03 27.14 -21.76
N SER A 152 10.87 26.12 -21.56
CA SER A 152 11.38 25.30 -22.66
C SER A 152 10.29 24.53 -23.40
N ILE A 153 9.27 24.02 -22.70
CA ILE A 153 8.13 23.32 -23.30
C ILE A 153 7.25 24.29 -24.09
N ASP A 154 6.96 25.46 -23.53
CA ASP A 154 6.11 26.48 -24.15
C ASP A 154 6.76 27.09 -25.40
N GLU A 155 8.07 27.36 -25.35
CA GLU A 155 8.85 27.77 -26.52
C GLU A 155 8.78 26.72 -27.63
N GLY A 156 8.97 25.44 -27.27
CA GLY A 156 8.87 24.32 -28.21
C GLY A 156 7.49 24.18 -28.85
N SER A 157 6.42 24.33 -28.06
CA SER A 157 5.03 24.27 -28.52
C SER A 157 4.71 25.44 -29.45
N THR A 158 5.14 26.65 -29.08
CA THR A 158 4.95 27.87 -29.88
C THR A 158 5.63 27.75 -31.24
N ASN A 159 6.87 27.26 -31.27
CA ASN A 159 7.61 27.04 -32.52
C ASN A 159 6.96 26.02 -33.46
N LYS A 160 6.13 25.12 -32.94
CA LYS A 160 5.35 24.13 -33.71
C LYS A 160 3.93 24.59 -34.04
N GLY A 161 3.49 25.75 -33.55
CA GLY A 161 2.10 26.22 -33.67
C GLY A 161 1.10 25.40 -32.83
N GLU A 162 1.57 24.72 -31.79
CA GLU A 162 0.74 23.92 -30.89
C GLU A 162 0.16 24.80 -29.76
N PRO A 163 -1.07 24.53 -29.29
CA PRO A 163 -1.66 25.28 -28.19
C PRO A 163 -0.91 25.02 -26.88
N LEU A 164 -0.66 26.09 -26.13
CA LEU A 164 -0.06 25.99 -24.80
C LEU A 164 -0.99 25.26 -23.83
N LYS A 165 -0.39 24.47 -22.93
CA LYS A 165 -1.11 23.75 -21.89
C LYS A 165 -0.69 24.27 -20.51
N PRO A 166 -1.60 24.30 -19.53
CA PRO A 166 -1.24 24.77 -18.19
C PRO A 166 -0.24 23.82 -17.52
N HIS A 167 0.65 24.40 -16.71
CA HIS A 167 1.64 23.68 -15.91
C HIS A 167 1.20 23.60 -14.45
N LYS A 168 1.40 22.45 -13.80
CA LYS A 168 1.04 22.26 -12.39
C LYS A 168 2.02 21.36 -11.63
N ILE A 169 2.48 21.83 -10.48
CA ILE A 169 3.19 21.00 -9.50
C ILE A 169 2.17 20.10 -8.80
N LEU A 170 2.43 18.81 -8.80
CA LEU A 170 1.64 17.83 -8.07
C LEU A 170 2.05 17.79 -6.60
N LYS A 171 1.07 17.58 -5.73
CA LYS A 171 1.31 17.38 -4.31
C LYS A 171 1.80 15.94 -4.08
N ASN A 172 2.97 15.78 -3.48
CA ASN A 172 3.48 14.50 -3.00
C ASN A 172 2.60 13.96 -1.86
N MET A 173 2.58 12.64 -1.71
CA MET A 173 1.89 11.95 -0.60
C MET A 173 2.84 11.63 0.57
N ASP A 174 3.99 12.29 0.62
CA ASP A 174 4.98 12.16 1.70
C ASP A 174 4.40 12.51 3.08
N ASN A 175 3.53 13.52 3.16
CA ASN A 175 2.81 13.87 4.39
C ASN A 175 1.83 12.76 4.81
N ASN A 176 1.24 12.01 3.87
CA ASN A 176 0.42 10.85 4.20
C ASN A 176 1.28 9.74 4.83
N LEU A 177 2.47 9.46 4.27
CA LEU A 177 3.39 8.48 4.88
C LEU A 177 3.83 8.93 6.27
N LYS A 178 4.12 10.22 6.45
CA LYS A 178 4.41 10.82 7.76
C LYS A 178 3.27 10.56 8.75
N ASP A 179 2.03 10.89 8.38
CA ASP A 179 0.85 10.70 9.25
C ASP A 179 0.63 9.22 9.58
N PHE A 180 0.91 8.31 8.64
CA PHE A 180 0.83 6.86 8.87
C PHE A 180 1.86 6.37 9.86
N LEU A 181 3.12 6.79 9.70
CA LEU A 181 4.21 6.47 10.63
C LEU A 181 3.92 6.99 12.04
N GLU A 182 3.44 8.23 12.18
CA GLU A 182 3.08 8.80 13.48
C GLU A 182 1.88 8.09 14.12
N SER A 183 0.86 7.76 13.32
CA SER A 183 -0.29 6.97 13.79
C SER A 183 0.14 5.60 14.28
N ALA A 184 0.98 4.90 13.54
CA ALA A 184 1.46 3.56 13.89
C ALA A 184 2.38 3.63 15.14
N HIS A 185 3.29 4.60 15.18
CA HIS A 185 4.16 4.85 16.33
C HIS A 185 3.39 5.02 17.62
N GLN A 186 2.29 5.77 17.58
CA GLN A 186 1.42 5.92 18.74
C GLN A 186 0.85 4.56 19.15
N LYS A 187 0.33 3.76 18.22
CA LYS A 187 -0.28 2.46 18.53
C LYS A 187 0.69 1.41 19.06
N PHE A 188 1.97 1.47 18.70
CA PHE A 188 2.96 0.50 19.13
C PHE A 188 3.50 0.77 20.54
N ASN A 189 3.88 -0.30 21.24
CA ASN A 189 4.48 -0.23 22.58
C ASN A 189 5.85 0.46 22.51
N PRO A 190 6.06 1.60 23.21
CA PRO A 190 7.36 2.27 23.23
C PRO A 190 8.49 1.43 23.84
N ASP A 191 8.14 0.44 24.66
CA ASP A 191 9.06 -0.46 25.37
C ASP A 191 9.13 -1.87 24.75
N SER A 192 8.63 -2.04 23.51
CA SER A 192 8.72 -3.30 22.77
C SER A 192 10.13 -3.88 22.78
N ASP A 193 10.26 -5.19 23.01
CA ASP A 193 11.55 -5.86 23.10
C ASP A 193 12.15 -6.25 21.74
N GLU A 194 13.31 -6.90 21.77
CA GLU A 194 14.05 -7.37 20.59
C GLU A 194 13.27 -8.42 19.76
N ASN A 195 12.29 -9.10 20.39
CA ASN A 195 11.48 -10.15 19.78
C ASN A 195 10.09 -9.65 19.33
N GLU A 196 9.69 -8.43 19.71
CA GLU A 196 8.47 -7.77 19.26
C GLU A 196 8.73 -6.88 18.06
N ILE A 197 8.21 -7.20 16.88
CA ILE A 197 8.45 -6.45 15.64
C ILE A 197 7.22 -5.63 15.26
N ASN A 198 7.37 -4.32 15.20
CA ASN A 198 6.30 -3.38 14.87
C ASN A 198 6.35 -2.96 13.40
N ILE A 199 5.28 -3.24 12.66
CA ILE A 199 5.25 -3.16 11.21
C ILE A 199 4.12 -2.23 10.77
N LEU A 200 4.46 -1.18 10.03
CA LEU A 200 3.49 -0.40 9.27
C LEU A 200 3.36 -1.02 7.87
N LEU A 201 2.21 -1.60 7.56
CA LEU A 201 1.87 -2.07 6.21
C LEU A 201 1.08 -0.97 5.49
N VAL A 202 1.51 -0.58 4.29
CA VAL A 202 0.84 0.43 3.47
C VAL A 202 0.35 -0.18 2.17
N GLY A 203 -0.96 -0.08 1.92
CA GLY A 203 -1.59 -0.42 0.65
C GLY A 203 -1.38 0.70 -0.37
N CYS A 204 -0.68 0.36 -1.46
CA CYS A 204 -0.33 1.23 -2.58
C CYS A 204 -1.18 0.91 -3.82
N ASP A 205 -1.26 1.88 -4.72
CA ASP A 205 -2.02 1.76 -5.96
C ASP A 205 -1.21 1.02 -7.04
N ASP A 206 -0.63 1.72 -8.01
CA ASP A 206 0.12 1.11 -9.11
C ASP A 206 1.64 0.99 -8.84
N PRO A 207 2.43 0.38 -9.74
CA PRO A 207 3.89 0.28 -9.58
C PRO A 207 4.60 1.63 -9.46
N ALA A 208 4.12 2.68 -10.15
CA ALA A 208 4.71 4.01 -10.09
C ALA A 208 4.37 4.71 -8.76
N ASP A 209 3.20 4.42 -8.20
CA ASP A 209 2.82 4.81 -6.85
C ASP A 209 3.75 4.15 -5.82
N MET A 210 3.95 2.83 -5.88
CA MET A 210 4.89 2.12 -4.99
C MET A 210 6.31 2.69 -5.09
N GLN A 211 6.78 3.02 -6.29
CA GLN A 211 8.06 3.71 -6.49
C GLN A 211 8.10 5.08 -5.79
N SER A 212 7.00 5.81 -5.82
CA SER A 212 6.87 7.10 -5.11
C SER A 212 6.90 6.92 -3.59
N TRP A 213 6.25 5.89 -3.05
CA TRP A 213 6.30 5.56 -1.62
C TRP A 213 7.71 5.24 -1.13
N VAL A 214 8.51 4.53 -1.93
CA VAL A 214 9.94 4.32 -1.66
C VAL A 214 10.70 5.64 -1.68
N GLY A 215 10.39 6.52 -2.64
CA GLY A 215 10.92 7.88 -2.69
C GLY A 215 10.61 8.69 -1.43
N TYR A 216 9.41 8.58 -0.85
CA TYR A 216 9.06 9.28 0.38
C TYR A 216 9.86 8.80 1.61
N LEU A 217 10.40 7.57 1.58
CA LEU A 217 11.31 7.07 2.60
C LEU A 217 12.75 7.57 2.36
N TYR A 218 13.27 7.47 1.13
CA TYR A 218 14.73 7.54 0.90
C TYR A 218 15.22 8.63 -0.05
N ALA A 219 14.34 9.33 -0.77
CA ALA A 219 14.75 10.45 -1.61
C ALA A 219 15.10 11.69 -0.75
N SER A 220 15.41 12.82 -1.38
CA SER A 220 15.77 14.09 -0.70
C SER A 220 14.80 14.45 0.42
N GLN A 221 15.33 14.68 1.63
CA GLN A 221 14.58 14.90 2.88
C GLN A 221 13.54 13.82 3.23
N GLY A 222 13.68 12.61 2.71
CA GLY A 222 12.78 11.49 2.96
C GLY A 222 12.74 11.07 4.43
N LEU A 223 11.67 10.37 4.82
CA LEU A 223 11.41 10.04 6.23
C LEU A 223 12.49 9.14 6.86
N PHE A 224 13.24 8.37 6.07
CA PHE A 224 14.34 7.51 6.52
C PHE A 224 15.72 8.09 6.20
N THR A 225 15.80 9.37 5.84
CA THR A 225 17.08 10.06 5.60
C THR A 225 17.47 10.94 6.80
N LYS A 226 18.76 11.28 6.89
CA LYS A 226 19.32 12.10 7.98
C LYS A 226 18.73 13.51 8.02
N ASP A 227 18.32 14.02 6.86
CA ASP A 227 17.73 15.33 6.61
C ASP A 227 16.19 15.27 6.48
N SER A 228 15.56 14.24 7.05
CA SER A 228 14.10 14.07 7.05
C SER A 228 13.36 15.36 7.43
N PHE A 229 12.29 15.67 6.69
CA PHE A 229 11.41 16.80 6.99
C PHE A 229 10.59 16.63 8.29
N GLN A 230 10.62 15.44 8.91
CA GLN A 230 9.95 15.14 10.17
C GLN A 230 10.92 14.49 11.18
N SER A 231 10.80 14.90 12.45
CA SER A 231 11.60 14.31 13.53
C SER A 231 11.35 12.81 13.67
N LYS A 232 12.43 12.03 13.65
CA LYS A 232 12.42 10.56 13.80
C LYS A 232 11.83 10.05 15.12
N ASP A 233 11.86 10.87 16.18
CA ASP A 233 11.29 10.49 17.47
C ASP A 233 9.77 10.29 17.39
N LYS A 234 9.13 10.86 16.37
CA LYS A 234 7.68 10.71 16.11
C LYS A 234 7.32 9.38 15.45
N TYR A 235 8.31 8.60 15.02
CA TYR A 235 8.09 7.31 14.37
C TYR A 235 9.12 6.21 14.68
N SER A 236 9.90 6.38 15.74
CA SER A 236 10.94 5.42 16.17
C SER A 236 10.44 4.07 16.70
N ASN A 237 9.17 3.98 17.11
CA ASN A 237 8.51 2.72 17.46
C ASN A 237 8.15 1.84 16.24
N VAL A 238 8.28 2.34 15.01
CA VAL A 238 8.07 1.56 13.79
C VAL A 238 9.39 0.92 13.37
N ASP A 239 9.44 -0.41 13.35
CA ASP A 239 10.64 -1.16 13.03
C ASP A 239 10.80 -1.43 11.53
N MET A 240 9.68 -1.60 10.83
CA MET A 240 9.63 -1.86 9.40
C MET A 240 8.39 -1.22 8.76
N VAL A 241 8.56 -0.77 7.51
CA VAL A 241 7.46 -0.42 6.62
C VAL A 241 7.35 -1.46 5.53
N LEU A 242 6.14 -1.95 5.24
CA LEU A 242 5.85 -2.91 4.19
C LEU A 242 4.91 -2.28 3.17
N PHE A 243 5.36 -2.14 1.92
CA PHE A 243 4.50 -1.71 0.82
C PHE A 243 3.90 -2.92 0.11
N THR A 244 2.59 -2.88 -0.13
CA THR A 244 1.84 -3.91 -0.86
C THR A 244 0.86 -3.29 -1.83
N ASN A 245 0.53 -3.97 -2.92
CA ASN A 245 -0.47 -3.50 -3.89
C ASN A 245 -1.92 -3.90 -3.55
N LEU A 246 -2.22 -4.24 -2.29
CA LEU A 246 -3.59 -4.56 -1.84
C LEU A 246 -4.60 -3.45 -2.16
N TYR A 247 -4.23 -2.17 -2.01
CA TYR A 247 -5.15 -1.08 -2.34
C TYR A 247 -5.60 -1.17 -3.80
N PHE A 248 -4.66 -1.35 -4.74
CA PHE A 248 -4.99 -1.53 -6.15
C PHE A 248 -5.88 -2.74 -6.42
N LYS A 249 -5.67 -3.84 -5.70
CA LYS A 249 -6.48 -5.05 -5.85
C LYS A 249 -7.93 -4.90 -5.37
N HIS A 250 -8.20 -3.96 -4.46
CA HIS A 250 -9.56 -3.70 -4.01
C HIS A 250 -10.21 -2.53 -4.75
N LYS A 251 -9.47 -1.44 -4.99
CA LYS A 251 -9.97 -0.24 -5.66
C LYS A 251 -10.37 -0.54 -7.10
N ASP A 252 -11.61 -0.20 -7.46
CA ASP A 252 -12.16 -0.39 -8.81
C ASP A 252 -11.95 -1.81 -9.35
N PHE A 253 -12.03 -2.83 -8.48
CA PHE A 253 -11.74 -4.23 -8.82
C PHE A 253 -12.51 -4.70 -10.07
N ASN A 254 -13.76 -4.24 -10.23
CA ASN A 254 -14.66 -4.61 -11.33
C ASN A 254 -14.27 -4.01 -12.68
N LYS A 255 -13.32 -3.07 -12.71
CA LYS A 255 -12.78 -2.46 -13.94
C LYS A 255 -11.45 -3.08 -14.36
N LYS A 256 -10.93 -4.02 -13.57
CA LYS A 256 -9.58 -4.58 -13.72
C LYS A 256 -9.66 -6.10 -13.89
N LYS A 257 -8.70 -6.67 -14.62
CA LYS A 257 -8.50 -8.12 -14.70
C LYS A 257 -7.54 -8.58 -13.63
N ILE A 258 -8.07 -8.75 -12.41
CA ILE A 258 -7.32 -9.12 -11.22
C ILE A 258 -7.95 -10.34 -10.55
N GLU A 259 -7.10 -11.11 -9.88
CA GLU A 259 -7.46 -12.29 -9.09
C GLU A 259 -6.71 -12.24 -7.75
N ASN A 260 -7.19 -13.02 -6.78
CA ASN A 260 -6.58 -13.14 -5.46
C ASN A 260 -6.46 -11.78 -4.77
N SER A 261 -7.54 -10.99 -4.81
CA SER A 261 -7.60 -9.66 -4.21
C SER A 261 -7.52 -9.71 -2.70
N TRP A 262 -7.98 -10.81 -2.10
CA TRP A 262 -8.04 -10.97 -0.64
C TRP A 262 -6.84 -11.73 -0.04
N ASN A 263 -5.80 -11.99 -0.84
CA ASN A 263 -4.67 -12.82 -0.44
C ASN A 263 -3.33 -12.08 -0.51
N LEU A 264 -2.76 -11.76 0.66
CA LEU A 264 -1.48 -11.05 0.81
C LEU A 264 -0.28 -11.80 0.18
N VAL A 265 -0.31 -13.12 0.03
CA VAL A 265 0.81 -13.85 -0.60
C VAL A 265 0.88 -13.63 -2.12
N GLN A 266 -0.24 -13.21 -2.71
CA GLN A 266 -0.42 -12.96 -4.14
C GLN A 266 -0.28 -11.46 -4.48
N THR A 267 0.40 -10.69 -3.63
CA THR A 267 0.66 -9.26 -3.83
C THR A 267 2.15 -8.98 -3.98
N LEU A 268 2.49 -7.81 -4.54
CA LEU A 268 3.88 -7.34 -4.54
C LEU A 268 4.22 -6.81 -3.15
N ASN A 269 4.99 -7.53 -2.35
CA ASN A 269 5.38 -7.10 -1.00
C ASN A 269 6.84 -6.63 -0.94
N LEU A 270 7.05 -5.38 -0.50
CA LEU A 270 8.35 -4.74 -0.34
C LEU A 270 8.56 -4.20 1.08
N SER A 271 9.51 -4.78 1.80
CA SER A 271 9.86 -4.46 3.18
C SER A 271 11.04 -3.48 3.25
N PHE A 272 10.91 -2.45 4.07
CA PHE A 272 11.91 -1.42 4.31
C PHE A 272 12.13 -1.27 5.80
N VAL A 273 13.34 -1.57 6.26
CA VAL A 273 13.68 -1.52 7.69
C VAL A 273 13.89 -0.06 8.10
N SER A 274 13.22 0.36 9.17
CA SER A 274 13.42 1.68 9.75
C SER A 274 14.85 1.82 10.30
N PRO A 275 15.63 2.84 9.88
CA PRO A 275 16.95 3.09 10.44
C PRO A 275 16.88 3.66 11.86
N TYR A 276 15.68 4.00 12.35
CA TYR A 276 15.46 4.69 13.63
C TYR A 276 14.75 3.83 14.68
N ARG A 277 14.62 2.53 14.42
CA ARG A 277 14.16 1.55 15.40
C ARG A 277 15.01 1.61 16.67
N LYS A 278 14.37 1.42 17.83
CA LYS A 278 15.02 1.56 19.14
C LYS A 278 15.96 0.40 19.51
N LYS A 279 15.76 -0.79 18.92
CA LYS A 279 16.48 -2.02 19.25
C LYS A 279 16.98 -2.75 18.01
N ASP A 280 17.96 -3.63 18.17
CA ASP A 280 18.39 -4.52 17.09
C ASP A 280 17.44 -5.71 16.97
N LYS A 281 16.51 -5.58 16.02
CA LYS A 281 15.47 -6.57 15.74
C LYS A 281 15.73 -7.37 14.45
N LYS A 282 16.99 -7.45 14.02
CA LYS A 282 17.38 -8.05 12.72
C LYS A 282 16.86 -9.47 12.53
N ALA A 283 16.93 -10.32 13.56
CA ALA A 283 16.50 -11.72 13.47
C ALA A 283 14.99 -11.83 13.18
N GLY A 284 14.15 -11.15 13.95
CA GLY A 284 12.69 -11.15 13.74
C GLY A 284 12.28 -10.51 12.41
N ILE A 285 13.01 -9.49 11.96
CA ILE A 285 12.83 -8.87 10.63
C ILE A 285 13.13 -9.85 9.49
N LEU A 286 14.24 -10.60 9.58
CA LEU A 286 14.57 -11.62 8.57
C LEU A 286 13.55 -12.76 8.58
N ASN A 287 13.11 -13.19 9.76
CA ASN A 287 12.06 -14.19 9.88
C ASN A 287 10.75 -13.71 9.21
N PHE A 288 10.30 -12.48 9.50
CA PHE A 288 9.10 -11.93 8.88
C PHE A 288 9.18 -11.86 7.35
N ARG A 289 10.35 -11.47 6.80
CA ARG A 289 10.56 -11.45 5.34
C ARG A 289 10.47 -12.83 4.71
N SER A 290 10.72 -13.90 5.47
CA SER A 290 10.56 -15.29 5.02
C SER A 290 9.13 -15.83 5.16
N GLU A 291 8.26 -15.14 5.91
CA GLU A 291 6.87 -15.57 6.09
C GLU A 291 6.04 -15.43 4.83
N MET A 292 6.37 -14.49 3.94
CA MET A 292 5.62 -14.19 2.71
C MET A 292 6.54 -13.96 1.51
N ASN A 293 5.95 -14.01 0.30
CA ASN A 293 6.64 -13.63 -0.93
C ASN A 293 7.09 -12.17 -0.85
N ASN A 294 8.40 -11.96 -0.66
CA ASN A 294 9.03 -10.66 -0.53
C ASN A 294 9.98 -10.42 -1.71
N TYR A 295 9.78 -9.32 -2.44
CA TYR A 295 10.47 -9.08 -3.71
C TYR A 295 11.72 -8.19 -3.59
N ASN A 296 12.10 -7.77 -2.38
CA ASN A 296 13.23 -6.86 -2.19
C ASN A 296 14.55 -7.38 -2.77
N ASP A 297 14.85 -8.68 -2.60
CA ASP A 297 16.12 -9.24 -3.06
C ASP A 297 16.18 -9.32 -4.60
N GLN A 298 15.05 -9.68 -5.23
CA GLN A 298 14.92 -9.67 -6.69
C GLN A 298 15.01 -8.26 -7.27
N ILE A 299 14.40 -7.26 -6.60
CA ILE A 299 14.51 -5.85 -7.00
C ILE A 299 15.94 -5.33 -6.85
N ALA A 300 16.64 -5.71 -5.78
CA ALA A 300 18.02 -5.28 -5.55
C ALA A 300 18.96 -5.81 -6.64
N GLN A 301 18.71 -7.02 -7.14
CA GLN A 301 19.47 -7.65 -8.23
C GLN A 301 19.01 -7.22 -9.63
N PHE A 302 17.82 -6.62 -9.76
CA PHE A 302 17.29 -6.20 -11.05
C PHE A 302 17.99 -4.94 -11.55
N GLU A 303 18.58 -5.03 -12.74
CA GLU A 303 19.16 -3.87 -13.42
C GLU A 303 18.15 -3.27 -14.40
N VAL A 304 17.82 -1.99 -14.22
CA VAL A 304 16.99 -1.26 -15.18
C VAL A 304 17.78 -1.13 -16.49
N PRO A 305 17.19 -1.49 -17.64
CA PRO A 305 17.88 -1.43 -18.93
C PRO A 305 18.22 0.00 -19.37
N GLY A 306 19.01 0.11 -20.45
CA GLY A 306 19.38 1.38 -21.07
C GLY A 306 20.63 2.03 -20.47
N ASN A 307 20.97 3.23 -20.96
CA ASN A 307 22.22 3.92 -20.63
C ASN A 307 22.03 5.15 -19.73
N ALA A 308 20.84 5.33 -19.15
CA ALA A 308 20.58 6.42 -18.22
C ALA A 308 21.48 6.33 -16.96
N PRO A 309 21.85 7.47 -16.34
CA PRO A 309 22.59 7.46 -15.08
C PRO A 309 21.90 6.63 -13.99
N TYR A 310 22.70 6.03 -13.09
CA TYR A 310 22.19 5.15 -12.03
C TYR A 310 21.04 5.76 -11.23
N HIS A 311 21.18 7.01 -10.78
CA HIS A 311 20.13 7.69 -9.99
C HIS A 311 18.81 7.86 -10.76
N VAL A 312 18.85 8.00 -12.08
CA VAL A 312 17.64 8.05 -12.94
C VAL A 312 17.00 6.67 -13.04
N LYS A 313 17.81 5.61 -13.09
CA LYS A 313 17.32 4.23 -13.08
C LYS A 313 16.64 3.88 -11.75
N GLU A 314 17.21 4.31 -10.63
CA GLU A 314 16.64 4.04 -9.30
C GLU A 314 15.22 4.58 -9.10
N ILE A 315 14.91 5.76 -9.67
CA ILE A 315 13.59 6.37 -9.53
C ILE A 315 12.50 5.70 -10.37
N VAL A 316 12.85 4.73 -11.22
CA VAL A 316 11.88 3.95 -12.03
C VAL A 316 12.03 2.44 -11.84
N ARG A 317 12.92 1.99 -10.94
CA ARG A 317 13.31 0.58 -10.78
C ARG A 317 12.13 -0.33 -10.51
N ILE A 318 11.22 0.04 -9.60
CA ILE A 318 10.05 -0.78 -9.26
C ILE A 318 9.12 -0.92 -10.47
N THR A 319 8.86 0.17 -11.19
CA THR A 319 8.02 0.17 -12.38
C THR A 319 8.56 -0.78 -13.46
N TYR A 320 9.87 -0.71 -13.74
CA TYR A 320 10.52 -1.58 -14.71
C TYR A 320 10.58 -3.03 -14.22
N PHE A 321 10.86 -3.25 -12.93
CA PHE A 321 10.88 -4.58 -12.34
C PHE A 321 9.52 -5.27 -12.49
N VAL A 322 8.41 -4.57 -12.21
CA VAL A 322 7.08 -5.14 -12.38
C VAL A 322 6.82 -5.49 -13.85
N ARG A 323 7.00 -4.52 -14.76
CA ARG A 323 6.60 -4.69 -16.16
C ARG A 323 7.51 -5.63 -16.94
N GLU A 324 8.81 -5.43 -16.88
CA GLU A 324 9.75 -6.16 -17.74
C GLU A 324 10.20 -7.47 -17.10
N PHE A 325 10.42 -7.48 -15.78
CA PHE A 325 10.89 -8.68 -15.09
C PHE A 325 9.73 -9.58 -14.66
N LEU A 326 8.80 -9.11 -13.83
CA LEU A 326 7.72 -9.97 -13.33
C LEU A 326 6.74 -10.35 -14.45
N GLU A 327 6.18 -9.37 -15.15
CA GLU A 327 5.13 -9.64 -16.14
C GLU A 327 5.70 -10.25 -17.42
N GLN A 328 6.60 -9.56 -18.13
CA GLN A 328 7.08 -10.01 -19.44
C GLN A 328 8.01 -11.23 -19.35
N LYS A 329 8.98 -11.22 -18.42
CA LYS A 329 9.99 -12.28 -18.33
C LYS A 329 9.58 -13.47 -17.47
N GLN A 330 8.79 -13.26 -16.41
CA GLN A 330 8.37 -14.35 -15.51
C GLN A 330 6.91 -14.78 -15.70
N GLY A 331 6.09 -14.02 -16.42
CA GLY A 331 4.66 -14.31 -16.57
C GLY A 331 3.86 -14.15 -15.27
N ILE A 332 4.40 -13.42 -14.29
CA ILE A 332 3.79 -13.19 -12.98
C ILE A 332 3.06 -11.84 -13.01
N TYR A 333 1.74 -11.88 -12.91
CA TYR A 333 0.88 -10.69 -12.93
C TYR A 333 0.32 -10.42 -11.53
N LEU A 334 0.98 -9.56 -10.76
CA LEU A 334 0.52 -9.17 -9.41
C LEU A 334 -0.44 -7.98 -9.44
N PHE A 335 -0.42 -7.20 -10.52
CA PHE A 335 -1.35 -6.09 -10.79
C PHE A 335 -2.38 -6.56 -11.81
N GLU A 336 -2.57 -5.85 -12.92
CA GLU A 336 -3.53 -6.22 -13.96
C GLU A 336 -2.86 -7.01 -15.09
N LYS A 337 -3.49 -8.10 -15.51
CA LYS A 337 -3.04 -8.86 -16.69
C LYS A 337 -3.40 -8.10 -17.97
N ASN A 338 -2.40 -7.45 -18.59
CA ASN A 338 -2.56 -6.85 -19.92
C ASN A 338 -2.87 -7.95 -20.96
N MET A 339 -4.09 -7.97 -21.49
CA MET A 339 -4.47 -8.83 -22.63
C MET A 339 -3.99 -8.24 -23.97
N THR A 340 -2.75 -7.78 -24.04
CA THR A 340 -2.13 -7.38 -25.31
C THR A 340 -0.86 -8.19 -25.51
N GLY A 341 -1.06 -9.47 -25.81
CA GLY A 341 -0.07 -10.26 -26.50
C GLY A 341 -0.19 -9.97 -27.99
N THR A 342 0.72 -9.14 -28.51
CA THR A 342 1.39 -9.22 -29.81
C THR A 342 2.29 -7.99 -29.89
N VAL A 343 3.54 -8.16 -29.48
CA VAL A 343 4.62 -7.40 -30.12
C VAL A 343 4.93 -8.21 -31.37
N GLU A 344 4.44 -7.75 -32.52
CA GLU A 344 5.07 -8.09 -33.80
C GLU A 344 6.38 -7.32 -33.93
#